data_AF-A0A0P7ZP79-F1
#
_entry.id   AF-A0A0P7ZP79-F1
#
_cell.length_a   1.000
_cell.length_b   1.000
_cell.length_c   1.000
_cell.angle_alpha   90.00
_cell.angle_beta   90.00
_cell.angle_gamma   90.00
#
_symmetry.space_group_name_H-M   'P 1'
#
loop_
_entity.id
_entity.type
_entity.pdbx_description
1 polymer ?
#
loop_
_entity_poly.entity_id
_entity_poly.type
_entity_poly.pdbx_seq_one_letter_code
_entity_poly.pdbx_strand_id
1 'polypeptide(L)'
;MEISDTRGKSNFHFMRDEIEHLADLGELAESIFLIDPGSALTRLRSFAEEVVKFIYSYEKLQRLPNASFYELVKSPIFTESVDKSLIY
;
A
#
# COMPACT_ATOMS: atom_id res chain seq x y z
N MET A 1 23.26 -8.85 21.36
CA MET A 1 22.82 -7.50 20.99
C MET A 1 23.16 -7.35 19.52
N GLU A 2 22.26 -7.81 18.65
CA GLU A 2 22.44 -7.64 17.21
C GLU A 2 22.30 -6.16 16.90
N ILE A 3 23.39 -5.56 16.43
CA ILE A 3 23.37 -4.22 15.88
C ILE A 3 22.80 -4.40 14.47
N SER A 4 21.47 -4.37 14.35
CA SER A 4 20.81 -4.41 13.05
C SER A 4 21.09 -3.10 12.33
N ASP A 5 21.95 -3.18 11.32
CA ASP A 5 22.22 -2.11 10.38
C ASP A 5 20.91 -1.67 9.71
N THR A 6 20.39 -0.53 10.15
CA THR A 6 19.20 0.12 9.59
C THR A 6 19.53 1.02 8.40
N ARG A 7 20.82 1.16 8.03
CA ARG A 7 21.25 1.99 6.90
C ARG A 7 21.26 1.19 5.61
N GLY A 8 20.08 0.88 5.08
CA GLY A 8 19.95 0.23 3.77
C GLY A 8 18.67 -0.56 3.55
N LYS A 9 17.78 -0.63 4.54
CA LYS A 9 16.49 -1.29 4.38
C LYS A 9 15.48 -0.33 3.77
N SER A 10 14.72 -0.81 2.79
CA SER A 10 13.64 -0.07 2.16
C SER A 10 12.59 0.37 3.18
N ASN A 11 11.93 1.49 2.87
CA ASN A 11 10.79 2.00 3.62
C ASN A 11 9.62 1.00 3.71
N PHE A 12 9.58 -0.03 2.86
CA PHE A 12 8.52 -1.03 2.82
C PHE A 12 8.92 -2.37 3.46
N HIS A 13 10.17 -2.50 3.91
CA HIS A 13 10.70 -3.76 4.46
C HIS A 13 9.91 -4.27 5.68
N PHE A 14 9.32 -3.36 6.46
CA PHE A 14 8.52 -3.71 7.63
C PHE A 14 7.28 -4.55 7.31
N MET A 15 6.78 -4.50 6.06
CA MET A 15 5.63 -5.27 5.63
C MET A 15 5.99 -6.72 5.28
N ARG A 16 7.28 -7.05 5.15
CA ARG A 16 7.71 -8.32 4.58
C ARG A 16 7.27 -9.55 5.39
N ASP A 17 7.16 -9.41 6.70
CA ASP A 17 6.77 -10.52 7.59
C ASP A 17 5.27 -10.84 7.53
N GLU A 18 4.42 -9.87 7.23
CA GLU A 18 2.96 -10.03 7.24
C GLU A 18 2.34 -10.05 5.84
N ILE A 19 2.88 -9.22 4.93
CA ILE A 19 2.30 -8.97 3.61
C ILE A 19 3.44 -8.79 2.59
N GLU A 20 4.21 -9.85 2.37
CA GLU A 20 5.41 -9.87 1.51
C GLU A 20 5.19 -9.21 0.14
N HIS A 21 4.06 -9.50 -0.53
CA HIS A 21 3.80 -8.95 -1.86
C HIS A 21 3.70 -7.40 -1.86
N LEU A 22 3.17 -6.80 -0.78
CA LEU A 22 3.07 -5.34 -0.66
C LEU A 22 4.48 -4.75 -0.42
N ALA A 23 5.29 -5.43 0.39
CA ALA A 23 6.68 -5.07 0.57
C ALA A 23 7.41 -5.05 -0.78
N ASP A 24 7.27 -6.09 -1.60
CA ASP A 24 7.92 -6.18 -2.91
C ASP A 24 7.53 -5.03 -3.85
N LEU A 25 6.24 -4.69 -3.93
CA LEU A 25 5.77 -3.59 -4.78
C LEU A 25 6.37 -2.25 -4.37
N GLY A 26 6.43 -1.99 -3.06
CA GLY A 26 7.00 -0.77 -2.50
C GLY A 26 8.52 -0.71 -2.63
N GLU A 27 9.22 -1.79 -2.30
CA GLU A 27 10.68 -1.95 -2.45
C GLU A 27 11.10 -1.70 -3.90
N LEU A 28 10.38 -2.28 -4.86
CA LEU A 28 10.61 -2.05 -6.28
C LEU A 28 10.37 -0.60 -6.68
N ALA A 29 9.28 0.02 -6.22
CA ALA A 29 8.99 1.42 -6.51
C ALA A 29 10.09 2.36 -6.00
N GLU A 30 10.57 2.12 -4.77
CA GLU A 30 11.64 2.88 -4.15
C GLU A 30 12.95 2.74 -4.93
N SER A 31 13.31 1.51 -5.32
CA SER A 31 14.57 1.22 -6.02
C SER A 31 14.71 1.94 -7.37
N ILE A 32 13.59 2.23 -8.04
CA ILE A 32 13.58 2.88 -9.36
C ILE A 32 13.15 4.35 -9.31
N PHE A 33 12.81 4.89 -8.14
CA PHE A 33 12.22 6.24 -8.01
C PHE A 33 13.09 7.33 -8.64
N LEU A 34 14.42 7.27 -8.43
CA LEU A 34 15.37 8.24 -8.98
C LEU A 34 15.74 7.97 -10.45
N ILE A 35 15.46 6.77 -10.96
CA ILE A 35 15.87 6.32 -12.29
C ILE A 35 14.74 6.54 -13.29
N ASP A 36 13.54 6.07 -12.94
CA ASP A 36 12.32 6.21 -13.73
C ASP A 36 11.13 6.49 -12.80
N PRO A 37 10.86 7.77 -12.53
CA PRO A 37 9.74 8.19 -11.70
C PRO A 37 8.37 7.75 -12.24
N GLY A 38 8.23 7.59 -13.56
CA GLY A 38 6.96 7.17 -14.19
C GLY A 38 6.64 5.71 -13.88
N SER A 39 7.64 4.84 -14.03
CA SER A 39 7.53 3.44 -13.60
C SER A 39 7.35 3.32 -12.09
N ALA A 40 8.06 4.14 -11.30
CA ALA A 40 7.88 4.17 -9.84
C ALA A 40 6.44 4.53 -9.46
N LEU A 41 5.86 5.56 -10.08
CA LEU A 41 4.49 5.99 -9.85
C LEU A 41 3.49 4.88 -10.19
N THR A 42 3.71 4.15 -11.26
CA THR A 42 2.85 3.01 -11.67
C THR A 42 2.88 1.89 -10.63
N ARG A 43 4.05 1.60 -10.05
CA ARG A 43 4.21 0.62 -8.97
C ARG A 43 3.58 1.11 -7.67
N LEU A 44 3.76 2.38 -7.30
CA LEU A 44 3.10 2.97 -6.13
C LEU A 44 1.58 2.96 -6.27
N ARG A 45 1.06 3.17 -7.48
CA ARG A 45 -0.37 3.00 -7.75
C ARG A 45 -0.81 1.56 -7.50
N SER A 46 -0.09 0.58 -8.07
CA SER A 46 -0.39 -0.85 -7.88
C SER A 46 -0.32 -1.23 -6.40
N PHE A 47 0.68 -0.72 -5.67
CA PHE A 47 0.81 -0.87 -4.22
C PHE A 47 -0.42 -0.33 -3.50
N ALA A 48 -0.85 0.90 -3.78
CA ALA A 48 -2.03 1.48 -3.15
C ALA A 48 -3.33 0.69 -3.46
N GLU A 49 -3.47 0.20 -4.69
CA GLU A 49 -4.60 -0.65 -5.09
C GLU A 49 -4.67 -1.95 -4.27
N GLU A 50 -3.53 -2.61 -4.08
CA GLU A 50 -3.44 -3.84 -3.29
C GLU A 50 -3.59 -3.59 -1.78
N VAL A 51 -3.05 -2.48 -1.24
CA VAL A 51 -3.28 -2.08 0.16
C VAL A 51 -4.78 -1.94 0.44
N VAL A 52 -5.51 -1.27 -0.44
CA VAL A 52 -6.95 -1.09 -0.26
C VAL A 52 -7.68 -2.43 -0.34
N LYS A 53 -7.35 -3.30 -1.29
CA LYS A 53 -7.92 -4.66 -1.34
C LYS A 53 -7.62 -5.45 -0.07
N PHE A 54 -6.41 -5.33 0.46
CA PHE A 54 -6.01 -5.97 1.72
C PHE A 54 -6.86 -5.47 2.89
N ILE A 55 -7.02 -4.15 3.06
CA ILE A 55 -7.88 -3.56 4.10
C ILE A 55 -9.32 -4.08 3.99
N TYR A 56 -9.90 -4.07 2.78
CA TYR A 56 -11.25 -4.59 2.57
C TYR A 56 -11.38 -6.05 2.98
N SER A 57 -10.36 -6.88 2.71
CA SER A 57 -10.34 -8.29 3.12
C SER A 57 -10.15 -8.45 4.62
N TYR A 58 -9.22 -7.70 5.21
CA TYR A 58 -8.82 -7.79 6.61
C TYR A 58 -9.96 -7.32 7.55
N GLU A 59 -10.52 -6.15 7.26
CA GLU A 59 -11.64 -5.54 8.00
C GLU A 59 -13.02 -6.11 7.59
N LYS A 60 -13.05 -7.05 6.64
CA LYS A 60 -14.27 -7.68 6.11
C LYS A 60 -15.32 -6.67 5.61
N LEU A 61 -14.86 -5.60 4.97
CA LEU A 61 -15.71 -4.53 4.45
C LEU A 61 -16.51 -5.02 3.23
N GLN A 62 -17.74 -4.55 3.10
CA GLN A 62 -18.54 -4.83 1.91
C GLN A 62 -18.01 -4.05 0.71
N ARG A 63 -17.69 -4.77 -0.37
CA ARG A 63 -17.25 -4.17 -1.65
C ARG A 63 -18.30 -4.34 -2.73
N LEU A 64 -18.44 -3.33 -3.58
CA LEU A 64 -19.23 -3.44 -4.80
C LEU A 64 -18.50 -4.34 -5.82
N PRO A 65 -19.21 -5.22 -6.55
CA PRO A 65 -18.60 -5.98 -7.64
C PRO A 65 -17.96 -5.04 -8.68
N ASN A 66 -16.72 -5.33 -9.08
CA ASN A 66 -15.97 -4.57 -10.09
C ASN A 66 -15.71 -3.09 -9.74
N ALA A 67 -15.76 -2.72 -8.46
CA ALA A 67 -15.38 -1.37 -8.04
C ALA A 67 -13.93 -1.05 -8.43
N SER A 68 -13.74 0.10 -9.06
CA SER A 68 -12.43 0.67 -9.32
C SER A 68 -11.76 1.08 -8.00
N PHE A 69 -10.44 1.24 -8.04
CA PHE A 69 -9.68 1.75 -6.89
C PHE A 69 -10.26 3.04 -6.31
N TYR A 70 -10.61 3.99 -7.17
CA TYR A 70 -11.19 5.27 -6.76
C TYR A 70 -12.52 5.10 -6.02
N GLU A 71 -13.39 4.24 -6.53
CA GLU A 71 -14.68 3.95 -5.88
C GLU A 71 -14.51 3.26 -4.52
N LEU A 72 -13.51 2.38 -4.38
CA LEU A 72 -13.20 1.75 -3.11
C LEU A 72 -12.73 2.77 -2.07
N VAL A 73 -11.75 3.63 -2.38
CA VAL A 73 -11.23 4.61 -1.40
C VAL A 73 -12.21 5.73 -1.05
N LYS A 74 -13.18 6.02 -1.93
CA LYS A 74 -14.23 7.02 -1.68
C LYS A 74 -15.53 6.42 -1.15
N SER A 75 -15.61 5.10 -0.99
CA SER A 75 -16.78 4.44 -0.43
C SER A 75 -17.00 4.89 1.02
N PRO A 76 -18.25 5.18 1.43
CA PRO A 76 -18.57 5.52 2.82
C PRO A 76 -18.01 4.51 3.82
N ILE A 77 -18.14 3.21 3.50
CA ILE A 77 -17.68 2.10 4.34
C ILE A 77 -16.16 2.15 4.57
N PHE A 78 -15.39 2.55 3.55
CA PHE A 78 -13.94 2.71 3.69
C PHE A 78 -13.59 3.98 4.45
N THR A 79 -14.25 5.10 4.14
CA THR A 79 -13.99 6.37 4.84
C THR A 79 -14.40 6.33 6.32
N GLU A 80 -15.36 5.48 6.71
CA GLU A 80 -15.75 5.28 8.10
C GLU A 80 -14.81 4.34 8.86
N SER A 81 -14.05 3.49 8.17
CA SER A 81 -13.11 2.55 8.79
C SER A 81 -11.71 3.14 9.01
N VAL A 82 -11.41 4.30 8.44
CA VAL A 82 -10.14 5.00 8.60
C VAL A 82 -10.29 6.22 9.52
N ASP A 83 -9.17 6.69 10.08
CA ASP A 83 -9.18 7.95 10.82
C ASP A 83 -9.58 9.10 9.90
N LYS A 84 -10.51 9.95 10.36
CA LYS A 84 -11.00 11.10 9.60
C LYS A 84 -9.90 12.10 9.26
N SER A 85 -8.80 12.13 10.01
CA SER A 85 -7.63 12.98 9.69
C SER A 85 -6.94 12.57 8.38
N LEU A 86 -7.19 11.36 7.87
CA LEU A 86 -6.62 10.84 6.63
C LEU A 86 -7.47 11.16 5.40
N ILE A 87 -8.65 11.77 5.59
CA ILE A 87 -9.58 12.11 4.53
C ILE A 87 -9.39 13.58 4.17
N TYR A 88 -8.88 13.85 2.97
CA TYR A 88 -8.69 15.20 2.40
C TYR A 88 -9.32 15.32 1.02
#